data_AF-C9YZ76-F1
#
_entry.id   AF-C9YZ76-F1
#
_cell.length_a   1.000
_cell.length_b   1.000
_cell.length_c   1.000
_cell.angle_alpha   90.00
_cell.angle_beta   90.00
_cell.angle_gamma   90.00
#
_symmetry.space_group_name_H-M   'P 1'
#
loop_
_entity.id
_entity.type
_entity.pdbx_description
1 polymer ?
#
loop_
_entity_poly.entity_id
_entity_poly.type
_entity_poly.pdbx_seq_one_letter_code
_entity_poly.pdbx_strand_id
1 'polypeptide(L)'
;MTLRRDEQLERPPVPVPGCAACAELDVRRGEARARYDRSAETDANVLLRHHQRREHTGGGRTRRVFRYVPYVIAQDATAEPEYEARCVSGDETECGAESGVRSDAAAVEEWQRRHTQETRHLRYRRSFGDYSVLEPLEEVPL
;
A
#
# COMPACT_ATOMS: atom_id res chain seq x y z
N MET A 1 -14.69 -23.69 3.03
CA MET A 1 -14.62 -23.23 1.63
C MET A 1 -15.16 -21.80 1.58
N THR A 2 -14.28 -20.80 1.62
CA THR A 2 -14.63 -19.38 1.51
C THR A 2 -14.75 -19.02 0.04
N LEU A 3 -15.97 -18.77 -0.44
CA LEU A 3 -16.25 -18.34 -1.81
C LEU A 3 -15.57 -17.00 -2.09
N ARG A 4 -14.99 -16.82 -3.29
CA ARG A 4 -14.38 -15.56 -3.72
C ARG A 4 -15.45 -14.46 -3.69
N ARG A 5 -15.03 -13.21 -3.44
CA ARG A 5 -15.93 -12.06 -3.27
C ARG A 5 -16.83 -11.82 -4.50
N ASP A 6 -16.34 -12.15 -5.71
CA ASP A 6 -17.11 -12.10 -6.95
C ASP A 6 -18.27 -13.10 -6.99
N GLU A 7 -18.05 -14.35 -6.58
CA GLU A 7 -19.10 -15.39 -6.53
C GLU A 7 -20.24 -15.02 -5.55
N GLN A 8 -19.93 -14.22 -4.52
CA GLN A 8 -20.93 -13.70 -3.58
C GLN A 8 -21.83 -12.61 -4.18
N LEU A 9 -21.34 -11.87 -5.18
CA LEU A 9 -22.10 -10.86 -5.91
C LEU A 9 -22.97 -11.50 -7.00
N GLU A 10 -22.49 -12.58 -7.62
CA GLU A 10 -23.23 -13.38 -8.61
C GLU A 10 -24.38 -14.16 -7.98
N ARG A 11 -24.21 -14.67 -6.74
CA ARG A 11 -25.27 -15.39 -6.05
C ARG A 11 -26.44 -14.45 -5.71
N PRO A 12 -27.66 -14.70 -6.18
CA PRO A 12 -28.81 -13.83 -5.90
C PRO A 12 -29.05 -13.68 -4.38
N PRO A 13 -29.37 -12.47 -3.90
CA PRO A 13 -29.73 -12.25 -2.50
C PRO A 13 -30.99 -13.05 -2.10
N VAL A 14 -30.98 -13.63 -0.91
CA VAL A 14 -32.13 -14.40 -0.36
C VAL A 14 -32.93 -13.48 0.58
N PRO A 15 -34.26 -13.39 0.46
CA PRO A 15 -35.07 -12.56 1.35
C PRO A 15 -34.94 -13.00 2.81
N VAL A 16 -34.95 -12.03 3.74
CA VAL A 16 -34.95 -12.33 5.18
C VAL A 16 -36.35 -12.80 5.60
N PRO A 17 -36.51 -13.97 6.24
CA PRO A 17 -37.81 -14.44 6.69
C PRO A 17 -38.50 -13.43 7.61
N GLY A 18 -39.80 -13.20 7.38
CA GLY A 18 -40.61 -12.27 8.17
C GLY A 18 -40.51 -10.79 7.76
N CYS A 19 -39.64 -10.43 6.81
CA CYS A 19 -39.62 -9.09 6.24
C CYS A 19 -40.49 -9.00 4.98
N ALA A 20 -41.60 -8.26 5.06
CA ALA A 20 -42.53 -8.07 3.93
C ALA A 20 -41.84 -7.43 2.71
N ALA A 21 -41.02 -6.39 2.92
CA ALA A 21 -40.31 -5.72 1.83
C ALA A 21 -39.30 -6.63 1.12
N CYS A 22 -38.64 -7.54 1.85
CA CYS A 22 -37.79 -8.57 1.25
C CYS A 22 -38.60 -9.52 0.37
N ALA A 23 -39.76 -9.98 0.85
CA ALA A 23 -40.62 -10.90 0.12
C ALA A 23 -41.16 -10.27 -1.17
N GLU A 24 -41.60 -9.00 -1.12
CA GLU A 24 -42.07 -8.29 -2.31
C GLU A 24 -41.01 -8.18 -3.39
N LEU A 25 -39.76 -7.86 -3.03
CA LEU A 25 -38.65 -7.77 -3.98
C LEU A 25 -38.29 -9.14 -4.57
N ASP A 26 -38.45 -10.22 -3.80
CA ASP A 26 -38.28 -11.59 -4.29
C ASP A 26 -39.36 -11.99 -5.30
N VAL A 27 -40.62 -11.62 -5.06
CA VAL A 27 -41.71 -11.81 -6.02
C VAL A 27 -41.45 -11.05 -7.31
N ARG A 28 -41.10 -9.75 -7.23
CA ARG A 28 -40.78 -8.93 -8.41
C ARG A 28 -39.64 -9.54 -9.24
N ARG A 29 -38.62 -10.09 -8.57
CA ARG A 29 -37.54 -10.83 -9.22
C ARG A 29 -38.04 -12.08 -9.94
N GLY A 30 -38.90 -12.86 -9.28
CA GLY A 30 -39.52 -14.06 -9.86
C GLY A 30 -40.35 -13.76 -11.11
N GLU A 31 -41.15 -12.70 -11.06
CA GLU A 31 -41.95 -12.23 -12.20
C GLU A 31 -41.07 -11.74 -13.37
N ALA A 32 -40.00 -11.01 -13.07
CA ALA A 32 -39.03 -10.58 -14.09
C ALA A 32 -38.36 -11.77 -14.77
N ARG A 33 -37.97 -12.79 -13.99
CA ARG A 33 -37.43 -14.06 -14.53
C ARG A 33 -38.43 -14.76 -15.44
N ALA A 34 -39.70 -14.87 -15.02
CA ALA A 34 -40.75 -15.51 -15.81
C ALA A 34 -40.98 -14.80 -17.16
N ARG A 35 -40.77 -13.48 -17.21
CA ARG A 35 -40.84 -12.66 -18.43
C ARG A 35 -39.52 -12.59 -19.21
N TYR A 36 -38.45 -13.25 -18.75
CA TYR A 36 -37.10 -13.16 -19.30
C TYR A 36 -36.51 -11.72 -19.31
N ASP A 37 -36.96 -10.88 -18.38
CA ASP A 37 -36.49 -9.49 -18.22
C ASP A 37 -35.28 -9.45 -17.27
N ARG A 38 -34.09 -9.58 -17.85
CA ARG A 38 -32.82 -9.63 -17.10
C ARG A 38 -32.47 -8.32 -16.40
N SER A 39 -32.95 -7.19 -16.92
CA SER A 39 -32.72 -5.88 -16.30
C SER A 39 -33.53 -5.78 -15.02
N ALA A 40 -34.84 -6.03 -15.09
CA ALA A 40 -35.71 -5.97 -13.91
C ALA A 40 -35.33 -7.01 -12.85
N GLU A 41 -34.85 -8.20 -13.26
CA GLU A 41 -34.31 -9.20 -12.34
C GLU A 41 -33.09 -8.65 -11.57
N THR A 42 -32.17 -8.00 -12.27
CA THR A 42 -30.96 -7.42 -11.69
C THR A 42 -31.29 -6.26 -10.76
N ASP A 43 -32.23 -5.39 -11.15
CA ASP A 43 -32.69 -4.28 -10.33
C ASP A 43 -33.32 -4.77 -9.03
N ALA A 44 -34.16 -5.82 -9.08
CA ALA A 44 -34.73 -6.43 -7.89
C ALA A 44 -33.65 -7.00 -6.94
N ASN A 45 -32.59 -7.60 -7.48
CA ASN A 45 -31.44 -8.04 -6.69
C ASN A 45 -30.69 -6.87 -6.04
N VAL A 46 -30.47 -5.77 -6.78
CA VAL A 46 -29.80 -4.57 -6.25
C VAL A 46 -30.62 -3.96 -5.11
N LEU A 47 -31.93 -3.81 -5.31
CA LEU A 47 -32.86 -3.28 -4.30
C LEU A 47 -32.91 -4.16 -3.05
N LEU A 48 -32.96 -5.50 -3.22
CA LEU A 48 -32.99 -6.43 -2.09
C LEU A 48 -31.71 -6.35 -1.26
N ARG A 49 -30.53 -6.30 -1.90
CA ARG A 49 -29.25 -6.11 -1.19
C ARG A 49 -29.19 -4.76 -0.47
N HIS A 50 -29.72 -3.70 -1.07
CA HIS A 50 -29.75 -2.37 -0.46
C HIS A 50 -30.64 -2.34 0.77
N HIS A 51 -31.87 -2.87 0.66
CA HIS A 51 -32.79 -2.99 1.78
C HIS A 51 -32.19 -3.81 2.93
N GLN A 52 -31.62 -4.99 2.63
CA GLN A 52 -30.96 -5.82 3.64
C GLN A 52 -29.81 -5.10 4.35
N ARG A 53 -29.01 -4.32 3.62
CA ARG A 53 -27.93 -3.52 4.23
C ARG A 53 -28.45 -2.46 5.20
N ARG A 54 -29.58 -1.82 4.88
CA ARG A 54 -30.16 -0.74 5.68
C ARG A 54 -30.95 -1.26 6.88
N GLU A 55 -31.79 -2.26 6.66
CA GLU A 55 -32.81 -2.68 7.63
C GLU A 55 -32.44 -3.95 8.41
N HIS A 56 -31.53 -4.78 7.88
CA HIS A 56 -31.23 -6.10 8.47
C HIS A 56 -29.75 -6.28 8.86
N THR A 57 -28.83 -5.53 8.27
CA THR A 57 -27.40 -5.62 8.57
C THR A 57 -26.99 -4.62 9.68
N GLY A 58 -27.94 -4.32 10.59
CA GLY A 58 -27.80 -3.39 11.72
C GLY A 58 -26.86 -3.83 12.84
N GLY A 59 -25.77 -4.54 12.52
CA GLY A 59 -24.62 -4.74 13.39
C GLY A 59 -23.47 -3.88 12.88
N GLY A 60 -23.32 -2.69 13.47
CA GLY A 60 -22.48 -1.61 12.98
C GLY A 60 -21.06 -2.01 12.58
N ARG A 61 -20.73 -1.86 11.28
CA ARG A 61 -19.40 -1.37 10.95
C ARG A 61 -19.33 0.04 11.53
N THR A 62 -18.77 0.19 12.74
CA THR A 62 -18.32 1.50 13.22
C THR A 62 -17.54 2.12 12.06
N ARG A 63 -18.02 3.26 11.53
CA ARG A 63 -17.35 3.94 10.43
C ARG A 63 -15.93 4.22 10.91
N ARG A 64 -14.95 3.47 10.42
CA ARG A 64 -13.54 3.67 10.78
C ARG A 64 -13.18 5.05 10.26
N VAL A 65 -12.92 5.98 11.18
CA VAL A 65 -12.44 7.32 10.84
C VAL A 65 -10.93 7.23 10.79
N PHE A 66 -10.37 7.39 9.60
CA PHE A 66 -8.94 7.62 9.43
C PHE A 66 -8.72 9.12 9.57
N ARG A 67 -8.11 9.56 10.68
CA ARG A 67 -7.72 10.96 10.88
C ARG A 67 -6.31 11.13 10.34
N TYR A 68 -6.10 12.16 9.52
CA TYR A 68 -4.77 12.58 9.12
C TYR A 68 -4.00 13.08 10.36
N VAL A 69 -2.79 12.55 10.55
CA VAL A 69 -1.84 13.02 11.56
C VAL A 69 -0.70 13.66 10.80
N PRO A 70 -0.48 14.99 10.94
CA PRO A 70 0.66 15.64 10.31
C PRO A 70 1.97 15.09 10.89
N TYR A 71 2.99 14.96 10.05
CA TYR A 71 4.30 14.45 10.43
C TYR A 71 5.41 15.22 9.70
N VAL A 72 6.61 15.11 10.25
CA VAL A 72 7.86 15.53 9.60
C VAL A 72 8.73 14.29 9.34
N ILE A 73 9.53 14.34 8.29
CA ILE A 73 10.56 13.33 8.03
C ILE A 73 11.85 13.89 8.63
N ALA A 74 12.33 13.27 9.71
CA ALA A 74 13.55 13.65 10.41
C ALA A 74 14.61 12.55 10.27
N GLN A 75 15.88 12.91 10.38
CA GLN A 75 16.97 11.92 10.44
C GLN A 75 16.91 11.16 11.77
N ASP A 76 17.09 9.84 11.70
CA ASP A 76 17.17 8.98 12.87
C ASP A 76 18.54 9.14 13.55
N ALA A 77 18.57 9.84 14.68
CA ALA A 77 19.79 10.06 15.44
C ALA A 77 20.34 8.79 16.13
N THR A 78 19.57 7.70 16.15
CA THR A 78 19.97 6.43 16.77
C THR A 78 20.66 5.48 15.80
N ALA A 79 20.57 5.75 14.49
CA ALA A 79 21.15 4.93 13.45
C ALA A 79 22.42 5.57 12.87
N GLU A 80 23.48 4.78 12.75
CA GLU A 80 24.73 5.23 12.14
C GLU A 80 24.57 5.36 10.61
N PRO A 81 25.04 6.46 9.99
CA PRO A 81 25.02 6.58 8.54
C PRO A 81 25.97 5.62 7.84
N GLU A 82 25.61 5.24 6.63
CA GLU A 82 26.34 4.32 5.78
C GLU A 82 27.00 5.05 4.61
N TYR A 83 28.29 4.80 4.42
CA TYR A 83 29.10 5.36 3.36
C TYR A 83 29.71 4.24 2.51
N GLU A 84 29.66 4.40 1.20
CA GLU A 84 30.32 3.48 0.28
C GLU A 84 30.82 4.24 -0.96
N ALA A 85 31.87 3.71 -1.60
CA ALA A 85 32.29 4.14 -2.91
C ALA A 85 32.58 2.96 -3.83
N ARG A 86 32.30 3.18 -5.11
CA ARG A 86 32.67 2.29 -6.22
C ARG A 86 33.57 3.04 -7.19
N CYS A 87 34.65 2.39 -7.61
CA CYS A 87 35.50 2.86 -8.69
C CYS A 87 34.77 2.69 -10.03
N VAL A 88 34.48 3.81 -10.69
CA VAL A 88 33.82 3.85 -12.01
C VAL A 88 34.79 4.37 -13.09
N SER A 89 36.09 4.25 -12.80
CA SER A 89 37.15 4.51 -13.78
C SER A 89 37.30 3.32 -14.73
N GLY A 90 37.75 3.58 -15.95
CA GLY A 90 37.91 2.59 -17.00
C GLY A 90 37.32 3.12 -18.30
N ASP A 91 38.04 2.95 -19.42
CA ASP A 91 37.65 3.53 -20.71
C ASP A 91 36.57 2.69 -21.42
N GLU A 92 36.66 1.36 -21.36
CA GLU A 92 35.67 0.44 -21.97
C GLU A 92 34.85 -0.35 -20.94
N THR A 93 35.46 -0.72 -19.81
CA THR A 93 34.80 -1.42 -18.71
C THR A 93 35.16 -0.73 -17.41
N GLU A 94 34.15 -0.43 -16.60
CA GLU A 94 34.38 0.13 -15.27
C GLU A 94 35.17 -0.87 -14.41
N CYS A 95 36.17 -0.36 -13.70
CA CYS A 95 36.98 -1.13 -12.76
C CYS A 95 36.12 -1.85 -11.72
N GLY A 96 35.06 -1.17 -11.24
CA GLY A 96 34.04 -1.77 -10.39
C GLY A 96 34.49 -2.09 -8.96
N ALA A 97 35.74 -1.82 -8.58
CA ALA A 97 36.22 -2.05 -7.22
C ALA A 97 35.40 -1.24 -6.19
N GLU A 98 35.11 -1.84 -5.04
CA GLU A 98 34.20 -1.26 -4.03
C GLU A 98 34.90 -1.11 -2.68
N SER A 99 34.57 -0.04 -1.95
CA SER A 99 35.04 0.16 -0.57
C SER A 99 34.35 -0.76 0.42
N GLY A 100 33.17 -1.28 0.05
CA GLY A 100 32.15 -1.79 0.96
C GLY A 100 31.55 -0.68 1.82
N VAL A 101 30.54 -1.05 2.61
CA VAL A 101 29.87 -0.17 3.58
C VAL A 101 30.81 0.21 4.72
N ARG A 102 30.86 1.50 5.06
CA ARG A 102 31.64 2.10 6.15
C ARG A 102 30.74 3.00 6.98
N SER A 103 31.02 3.11 8.28
CA SER A 103 30.31 4.00 9.21
C SER A 103 30.81 5.45 9.15
N ASP A 104 31.91 5.71 8.44
CA ASP A 104 32.48 7.05 8.31
C ASP A 104 32.99 7.35 6.89
N ALA A 105 32.91 8.63 6.51
CA ALA A 105 33.35 9.10 5.20
C ALA A 105 34.88 9.02 5.01
N ALA A 106 35.66 9.13 6.09
CA ALA A 106 37.12 9.17 6.02
C ALA A 106 37.70 7.81 5.61
N ALA A 107 37.11 6.71 6.07
CA ALA A 107 37.47 5.34 5.69
C ALA A 107 37.23 5.10 4.19
N VAL A 108 36.14 5.63 3.63
CA VAL A 108 35.87 5.57 2.18
C VAL A 108 36.92 6.35 1.40
N GLU A 109 37.30 7.54 1.88
CA GLU A 109 38.31 8.38 1.24
C GLU A 109 39.72 7.78 1.33
N GLU A 110 40.05 7.14 2.45
CA GLU A 110 41.29 6.36 2.59
C GLU A 110 41.34 5.23 1.56
N TRP A 111 40.24 4.47 1.42
CA TRP A 111 40.14 3.43 0.40
C TRP A 111 40.34 4.00 -1.03
N GLN A 112 39.72 5.14 -1.36
CA GLN A 112 39.91 5.81 -2.65
C GLN A 112 41.36 6.22 -2.88
N ARG A 113 42.01 6.81 -1.87
CA ARG A 113 43.42 7.20 -1.91
C ARG A 113 44.32 5.99 -2.16
N ARG A 114 44.08 4.87 -1.48
CA ARG A 114 44.86 3.63 -1.68
C ARG A 114 44.62 3.06 -3.07
N HIS A 115 43.36 2.94 -3.50
CA HIS A 115 43.03 2.44 -4.83
C HIS A 115 43.66 3.29 -5.94
N THR A 116 43.59 4.61 -5.82
CA THR A 116 44.21 5.55 -6.79
C THR A 116 45.74 5.36 -6.86
N GLN A 117 46.40 5.11 -5.73
CA GLN A 117 47.85 4.86 -5.71
C GLN A 117 48.22 3.60 -6.49
N GLU A 118 47.39 2.55 -6.38
CA GLU A 118 47.61 1.25 -7.02
C GLU A 118 47.24 1.25 -8.51
N THR A 119 46.10 1.86 -8.89
CA THR A 119 45.52 1.71 -10.22
C THR A 119 45.57 2.97 -11.09
N ARG A 120 45.90 4.13 -10.50
CA ARG A 120 45.81 5.46 -11.13
C ARG A 120 44.39 5.85 -11.55
N HIS A 121 43.37 5.13 -11.09
CA HIS A 121 41.98 5.49 -11.30
C HIS A 121 41.60 6.74 -10.50
N LEU A 122 40.90 7.68 -11.13
CA LEU A 122 40.57 9.00 -10.55
C LEU A 122 39.07 9.27 -10.45
N ARG A 123 38.22 8.41 -11.01
CA ARG A 123 36.77 8.54 -11.04
C ARG A 123 36.09 7.53 -10.11
N TYR A 124 35.34 8.04 -9.14
CA TYR A 124 34.64 7.27 -8.12
C TYR A 124 33.18 7.74 -8.01
N ARG A 125 32.25 6.80 -7.82
CA ARG A 125 30.87 7.07 -7.39
C ARG A 125 30.80 6.86 -5.89
N ARG A 126 30.22 7.80 -5.14
CA ARG A 126 29.96 7.67 -3.70
C ARG A 126 28.47 7.48 -3.46
N SER A 127 28.12 6.60 -2.53
CA SER A 127 26.80 6.45 -1.93
C SER A 127 26.87 6.87 -0.46
N PHE A 128 25.85 7.60 -0.04
CA PHE A 128 25.60 7.96 1.36
C PHE A 128 24.15 7.59 1.66
N GLY A 129 23.95 6.84 2.73
CA GLY A 129 22.63 6.46 3.22
C GLY A 129 22.52 6.80 4.70
N ASP A 130 21.53 7.62 5.04
CA ASP A 130 21.10 7.81 6.42
C ASP A 130 19.69 7.25 6.62
N TYR A 131 19.32 7.09 7.87
CA TYR A 131 18.02 6.56 8.26
C TYR A 131 17.09 7.71 8.63
N SER A 132 15.81 7.58 8.30
CA SER A 132 14.80 8.61 8.60
C SER A 132 13.63 8.04 9.39
N VAL A 133 13.13 8.83 10.33
CA VAL A 133 11.94 8.57 11.15
C VAL A 133 10.82 9.54 10.77
N LEU A 134 9.57 9.08 10.85
CA LEU A 134 8.39 9.93 10.70
C LEU A 134 7.91 10.35 12.09
N GLU A 135 8.22 11.58 12.47
CA GLU A 135 7.84 12.12 13.76
C GLU A 135 6.51 12.88 13.62
N PRO A 136 5.53 12.64 14.49
CA PRO A 136 4.33 13.48 14.54
C PRO A 136 4.74 14.95 14.68
N LEU A 137 4.14 15.82 13.87
CA LEU A 137 4.35 17.25 14.02
C LEU A 137 3.74 17.67 15.35
N GLU A 138 4.57 17.91 16.37
CA GLU A 138 4.09 18.45 17.64
C GLU A 138 3.40 19.79 17.36
N GLU A 139 2.10 19.88 17.66
CA GLU A 139 1.37 21.13 17.60
C GLU A 139 1.93 22.06 18.67
N VAL A 140 2.83 22.98 18.30
CA VAL A 140 3.31 24.04 19.19
C VAL A 140 2.09 24.87 19.60
N PRO A 141 1.71 24.92 20.89
CA PRO A 141 0.61 25.77 21.33
C PRO A 141 1.00 27.24 21.10
N LEU A 142 0.12 28.00 20.44
CA LEU A 142 0.23 29.45 20.30
C LEU A 142 -0.04 30.18 21.62
#